data_AF-A0A3C1D9N9-F1
#
_entry.id   AF-A0A3C1D9N9-F1
#
_cell.length_a   1.000
_cell.length_b   1.000
_cell.length_c   1.000
_cell.angle_alpha   90.00
_cell.angle_beta   90.00
_cell.angle_gamma   90.00
#
_symmetry.space_group_name_H-M   'P 1'
#
loop_
_entity.id
_entity.type
_entity.pdbx_description
1 polymer ?
#
loop_
_entity_poly.entity_id
_entity_poly.type
_entity_poly.pdbx_seq_one_letter_code
_entity_poly.pdbx_strand_id
1 'polypeptide(L)'
;MEGQQCDHVELGKTYQLALYDKTGFSCAGACFAVERALLALSFTLAMHEVSGFESPLFVDTPIARALGENRANFAQILAQVSKGKQLILTFTPDELRDHKKSFKMAEQYANGGGCTCSRAR
;
A
#
# COMPACT_ATOMS: atom_id res chain seq x y z
N MET A 1 6.18 -3.64 24.73
CA MET A 1 6.05 -4.88 23.93
C MET A 1 7.00 -4.72 22.77
N GLU A 2 8.20 -5.27 22.87
CA GLU A 2 9.17 -5.28 21.76
C GLU A 2 8.57 -6.10 20.61
N GLY A 3 8.62 -5.55 19.40
CA GLY A 3 7.96 -6.09 18.22
C GLY A 3 8.57 -7.43 17.84
N GLN A 4 7.76 -8.49 17.89
CA GLN A 4 8.13 -9.79 17.36
C GLN A 4 8.25 -9.67 15.83
N GLN A 5 9.48 -9.79 15.33
CA GLN A 5 9.77 -9.65 13.90
C GLN A 5 9.38 -10.92 13.15
N CYS A 6 8.46 -10.79 12.20
CA CYS A 6 8.15 -11.86 11.24
C CYS A 6 9.31 -12.04 10.26
N ASP A 7 9.62 -13.29 9.93
CA ASP A 7 10.80 -13.65 9.13
C ASP A 7 10.42 -14.20 7.75
N HIS A 8 9.46 -15.13 7.68
CA HIS A 8 9.01 -15.70 6.42
C HIS A 8 7.48 -15.83 6.34
N VAL A 9 7.00 -15.91 5.10
CA VAL A 9 5.59 -16.02 4.73
C VAL A 9 5.38 -17.36 4.03
N GLU A 10 4.33 -18.08 4.44
CA GLU A 10 3.87 -19.27 3.75
C GLU A 10 2.46 -19.07 3.20
N LEU A 11 2.21 -19.62 2.01
CA LEU A 11 0.89 -19.66 1.40
C LEU A 11 0.45 -21.12 1.28
N GLY A 12 -0.56 -21.49 2.08
CA GLY A 12 -1.13 -22.83 2.04
C GLY A 12 -1.92 -23.10 0.75
N LYS A 13 -2.23 -24.38 0.49
CA LYS A 13 -3.01 -24.81 -0.68
C LYS A 13 -4.43 -24.23 -0.74
N THR A 14 -4.94 -23.78 0.39
CA THR A 14 -6.24 -23.10 0.54
C THR A 14 -6.12 -21.57 0.46
N TYR A 15 -4.97 -21.04 0.04
CA TYR A 15 -4.64 -19.61 0.01
C TYR A 15 -4.65 -18.94 1.39
N GLN A 16 -4.48 -19.73 2.45
CA GLN A 16 -4.29 -19.20 3.79
C GLN A 16 -2.85 -18.72 3.93
N LEU A 17 -2.70 -17.43 4.26
CA LEU A 17 -1.42 -16.80 4.54
C LEU A 17 -1.04 -17.06 6.00
N ALA A 18 0.16 -17.62 6.19
CA ALA A 18 0.77 -17.80 7.49
C ALA A 18 2.06 -16.98 7.57
N LEU A 19 2.24 -16.29 8.70
CA LEU A 19 3.42 -15.51 9.02
C LEU A 19 4.12 -16.17 10.20
N TYR A 20 5.41 -16.43 10.05
CA TYR A 20 6.22 -17.08 11.06
C TYR A 20 7.41 -16.21 11.47
N ASP A 21 7.76 -16.26 12.75
CA ASP A 21 9.00 -15.69 13.25
C ASP A 21 10.19 -16.63 13.01
N LYS A 22 11.39 -16.18 13.39
CA LYS A 22 12.63 -16.97 13.28
C LYS A 22 12.62 -18.28 14.08
N THR A 23 11.73 -18.39 15.05
CA THR A 23 11.58 -19.57 15.91
C THR A 23 10.45 -20.50 15.45
N GLY A 24 9.76 -20.17 14.35
CA GLY A 24 8.67 -20.96 13.77
C GLY A 24 7.31 -20.74 14.43
N PHE A 25 7.15 -19.75 15.29
CA PHE A 25 5.86 -19.41 15.88
C PHE A 25 5.08 -18.44 15.00
N SER A 26 3.75 -18.56 15.04
CA SER A 26 2.88 -17.66 14.27
C SER A 26 2.96 -16.24 14.81
N CYS A 27 3.39 -15.30 13.96
CA CYS A 27 3.49 -13.88 14.29
C CYS A 27 2.37 -13.04 13.63
N ALA A 28 1.41 -13.68 12.94
CA ALA A 28 0.32 -12.98 12.25
C ALA A 28 -0.51 -12.08 13.17
N GLY A 29 -0.71 -12.50 14.43
CA GLY A 29 -1.42 -11.71 15.45
C GLY A 29 -0.60 -10.54 16.00
N ALA A 30 0.73 -10.65 16.01
CA ALA A 30 1.65 -9.62 16.52
C ALA A 30 1.98 -8.54 15.48
N CYS A 31 1.65 -8.78 14.22
CA CYS A 31 1.95 -7.93 13.08
C CYS A 31 1.23 -6.57 13.16
N PHE A 32 1.94 -5.49 12.82
CA PHE A 32 1.37 -4.15 12.81
C PHE A 32 0.31 -4.01 11.71
N ALA A 33 -0.61 -3.05 11.88
CA ALA A 33 -1.67 -2.80 10.90
C ALA A 33 -1.10 -2.49 9.50
N VAL A 34 0.04 -1.81 9.42
CA VAL A 34 0.74 -1.48 8.16
C VAL A 34 1.33 -2.72 7.50
N GLU A 35 1.96 -3.60 8.27
CA GLU A 35 2.57 -4.82 7.75
C GLU A 35 1.50 -5.75 7.16
N ARG A 36 0.35 -5.86 7.84
CA ARG A 36 -0.81 -6.58 7.29
C ARG A 36 -1.33 -5.97 6.00
N ALA A 37 -1.40 -4.63 5.92
CA ALA A 37 -1.80 -3.95 4.69
C ALA A 37 -0.79 -4.16 3.55
N LEU A 38 0.51 -4.15 3.86
CA LEU A 38 1.57 -4.44 2.91
C LEU A 38 1.50 -5.89 2.40
N LEU A 39 1.27 -6.85 3.29
CA LEU A 39 1.10 -8.25 2.90
C LEU A 39 -0.12 -8.42 1.97
N ALA A 40 -1.25 -7.78 2.30
CA ALA A 40 -2.44 -7.80 1.45
C ALA A 40 -2.20 -7.17 0.08
N LEU A 41 -1.46 -6.07 0.02
CA LEU A 41 -1.05 -5.42 -1.23
C LEU A 41 -0.18 -6.36 -2.07
N SER A 42 0.86 -6.96 -1.49
CA SER A 42 1.75 -7.91 -2.18
C SER A 42 0.98 -9.11 -2.73
N PHE A 43 0.07 -9.68 -1.94
CA PHE A 43 -0.78 -10.79 -2.38
C PHE A 43 -1.70 -10.38 -3.54
N THR A 44 -2.30 -9.19 -3.47
CA THR A 44 -3.16 -8.67 -4.54
C THR A 44 -2.40 -8.45 -5.84
N LEU A 45 -1.18 -7.91 -5.76
CA LEU A 45 -0.31 -7.74 -6.93
C LEU A 45 0.08 -9.08 -7.56
N ALA A 46 0.43 -10.08 -6.75
CA ALA A 46 0.72 -11.43 -7.22
C ALA A 46 -0.50 -12.07 -7.90
N MET A 47 -1.71 -11.89 -7.34
CA MET A 47 -2.95 -12.35 -7.95
C MET A 47 -3.22 -11.70 -9.31
N HIS A 48 -2.96 -10.39 -9.44
CA HIS A 48 -3.08 -9.71 -10.72
C HIS A 48 -2.08 -10.27 -11.74
N GLU A 49 -0.82 -10.47 -11.34
CA GLU A 49 0.23 -11.03 -12.20
C GLU A 49 -0.13 -12.42 -12.74
N VAL A 50 -0.55 -13.34 -11.87
CA VAL A 50 -0.93 -14.71 -12.30
C VAL A 50 -2.24 -14.74 -13.09
N SER A 51 -3.13 -13.76 -12.89
CA SER A 51 -4.39 -13.66 -13.63
C SER A 51 -4.20 -13.17 -15.07
N GLY A 52 -3.09 -12.49 -15.37
CA GLY A 52 -2.86 -11.83 -16.65
C GLY A 52 -3.79 -10.64 -16.94
N PHE A 53 -4.58 -10.19 -15.96
CA PHE A 53 -5.51 -9.08 -16.11
C PHE A 53 -4.93 -7.80 -15.49
N GLU A 54 -4.73 -6.79 -16.34
CA GLU A 54 -4.31 -5.46 -15.89
C GLU A 54 -5.52 -4.62 -15.52
N SER A 55 -5.82 -4.56 -14.21
CA SER A 55 -6.82 -3.66 -13.64
C SER A 55 -6.20 -2.59 -12.73
N PRO A 56 -6.83 -1.41 -12.62
CA PRO A 56 -6.41 -0.40 -11.66
C PRO A 56 -6.63 -0.88 -10.23
N LEU A 57 -5.72 -0.50 -9.33
CA LEU A 57 -5.85 -0.75 -7.91
C LEU A 57 -6.47 0.47 -7.21
N PHE A 58 -7.61 0.28 -6.57
CA PHE A 58 -8.26 1.31 -5.75
C PHE A 58 -7.99 1.03 -4.26
N VAL A 59 -7.41 1.99 -3.55
CA VAL A 59 -7.10 1.87 -2.12
C VAL A 59 -7.68 3.06 -1.37
N ASP A 60 -8.57 2.76 -0.44
CA ASP A 60 -9.17 3.75 0.44
C ASP A 60 -8.36 3.92 1.73
N THR A 61 -8.03 5.17 2.06
CA THR A 61 -7.28 5.55 3.27
C THR A 61 -5.98 4.75 3.47
N PRO A 62 -5.07 4.77 2.48
CA PRO A 62 -3.94 3.85 2.42
C PRO A 62 -2.98 3.99 3.61
N ILE A 63 -3.00 5.10 4.34
CA ILE A 63 -2.04 5.40 5.40
C ILE A 63 -2.70 5.66 6.76
N ALA A 64 -4.02 5.51 6.88
CA ALA A 64 -4.77 5.85 8.09
C ALA A 64 -4.34 5.07 9.33
N ARG A 65 -3.84 3.84 9.14
CA ARG A 65 -3.37 2.97 10.24
C ARG A 65 -1.85 2.90 10.35
N ALA A 66 -1.14 3.74 9.59
CA ALA A 66 0.30 3.82 9.59
C ALA A 66 0.79 5.02 10.41
N LEU A 67 1.83 4.82 11.21
CA LEU A 67 2.40 5.85 12.07
C LEU A 67 3.92 5.93 11.87
N GLY A 68 4.48 7.13 12.10
CA GLY A 68 5.92 7.37 12.09
C GLY A 68 6.61 6.91 10.81
N GLU A 69 7.72 6.18 10.95
CA GLU A 69 8.55 5.71 9.84
C GLU A 69 7.82 4.70 8.95
N ASN A 70 7.03 3.80 9.53
CA ASN A 70 6.26 2.80 8.79
C ASN A 70 5.27 3.44 7.79
N ARG A 71 4.74 4.62 8.13
CA ARG A 71 3.90 5.41 7.22
C ARG A 71 4.68 5.93 6.03
N ALA A 72 5.87 6.48 6.25
CA ALA A 72 6.72 6.98 5.16
C ALA A 72 7.18 5.84 4.25
N ASN A 73 7.57 4.70 4.83
CA ASN A 73 7.98 3.52 4.09
C ASN A 73 6.82 2.96 3.25
N PHE A 74 5.62 2.83 3.83
CA PHE A 74 4.45 2.35 3.10
C PHE A 74 4.04 3.30 1.95
N ALA A 75 4.09 4.61 2.20
CA ALA A 75 3.87 5.63 1.16
C ALA A 75 4.87 5.51 0.00
N GLN A 76 6.16 5.27 0.29
CA GLN A 76 7.16 5.04 -0.75
C GLN A 76 6.88 3.78 -1.56
N ILE A 77 6.48 2.68 -0.93
CA ILE A 77 6.11 1.45 -1.63
C ILE A 77 4.94 1.71 -2.59
N LEU A 78 3.87 2.38 -2.12
CA LEU A 78 2.74 2.75 -2.99
C LEU A 78 3.17 3.59 -4.19
N ALA A 79 4.09 4.53 -4.00
CA ALA A 79 4.66 5.34 -5.09
C ALA A 79 5.54 4.54 -6.07
N GLN A 80 6.16 3.44 -5.63
CA GLN A 80 6.88 2.55 -6.54
C GLN A 80 5.91 1.67 -7.32
N VAL A 81 4.89 1.11 -6.65
CA VAL A 81 3.85 0.30 -7.30
C VAL A 81 3.10 1.11 -8.36
N SER A 82 2.85 2.40 -8.09
CA SER A 82 2.15 3.27 -9.04
C SER A 82 2.90 3.50 -10.37
N LYS A 83 4.19 3.16 -10.45
CA LYS A 83 4.96 3.24 -11.71
C LYS A 83 4.63 2.09 -12.67
N GLY A 84 4.29 0.92 -12.12
CA GLY A 84 3.99 -0.29 -12.89
C GLY A 84 2.49 -0.58 -13.02
N LYS A 85 1.65 0.02 -12.16
CA LYS A 85 0.20 -0.21 -12.14
C LYS A 85 -0.54 1.09 -11.85
N GLN A 86 -1.70 1.30 -12.46
CA GLN A 86 -2.55 2.44 -12.15
C GLN A 86 -3.09 2.31 -10.72
N LEU A 87 -2.73 3.24 -9.84
CA LEU A 87 -3.20 3.31 -8.46
C LEU A 87 -4.12 4.52 -8.28
N ILE A 88 -5.30 4.29 -7.72
CA ILE A 88 -6.24 5.34 -7.30
C ILE A 88 -6.29 5.31 -5.78
N LEU A 89 -5.86 6.40 -5.15
CA LEU A 89 -5.76 6.51 -3.69
C LEU A 89 -6.72 7.59 -3.19
N THR A 90 -7.58 7.24 -2.25
CA THR A 90 -8.44 8.21 -1.54
C THR A 90 -7.89 8.47 -0.15
N PHE A 91 -7.72 9.75 0.19
CA PHE A 91 -7.15 10.18 1.46
C PHE A 91 -8.16 10.97 2.26
N THR A 92 -8.18 10.76 3.57
CA THR A 92 -8.84 11.68 4.50
C THR A 92 -8.05 12.99 4.65
N PRO A 93 -8.68 14.09 5.09
CA PRO A 93 -7.99 15.36 5.33
C PRO A 93 -6.81 15.25 6.32
N ASP A 94 -6.91 14.39 7.33
CA ASP A 94 -5.83 14.13 8.29
C ASP A 94 -4.65 13.41 7.64
N GLU A 95 -4.92 12.42 6.78
CA GLU A 95 -3.87 11.76 6.01
C GLU A 95 -3.15 12.74 5.08
N LEU A 96 -3.92 13.67 4.49
CA LEU A 96 -3.41 14.70 3.58
C LEU A 96 -2.65 15.85 4.29
N ARG A 97 -2.81 16.07 5.59
CA ARG A 97 -2.01 17.10 6.29
C ARG A 97 -0.59 16.62 6.56
N ASP A 98 -0.47 15.36 6.94
CA ASP A 98 0.78 14.75 7.37
C ASP A 98 1.63 14.25 6.19
N HIS A 99 1.03 13.99 5.03
CA HIS A 99 1.74 13.47 3.83
C HIS A 99 2.55 14.52 3.03
N LYS A 100 2.44 15.83 3.31
CA LYS A 100 3.02 16.92 2.48
C LYS A 100 4.55 16.87 2.32
N LYS A 101 5.23 15.96 3.01
CA LYS A 101 6.69 15.75 2.94
C LYS A 101 7.11 14.47 2.20
N SER A 102 6.22 13.48 2.04
CA SER A 102 6.60 12.11 1.64
C SER A 102 6.19 11.77 0.20
N PHE A 103 5.07 12.31 -0.28
CA PHE A 103 4.63 12.16 -1.67
C PHE A 103 5.03 13.39 -2.51
N LYS A 104 6.33 13.61 -2.74
CA LYS A 104 6.77 14.62 -3.73
C LYS A 104 6.33 14.31 -5.18
N MET A 105 5.75 13.12 -5.41
CA MET A 105 5.29 12.67 -6.72
C MET A 105 3.86 13.11 -7.06
N ALA A 106 2.95 13.30 -6.09
CA ALA A 106 1.54 13.60 -6.40
C ALA A 106 1.30 15.05 -6.88
N GLU A 107 2.10 16.01 -6.42
CA GLU A 107 2.02 17.41 -6.89
C GLU A 107 2.50 17.59 -8.34
N GLN A 108 3.28 16.65 -8.88
CA GLN A 108 3.73 16.71 -10.28
C GLN A 108 2.65 16.27 -11.28
N TYR A 109 1.71 15.41 -10.88
CA TYR A 109 0.60 14.98 -11.75
C TYR A 109 -0.58 15.98 -11.75
N ALA A 110 -0.79 16.74 -10.66
CA ALA A 110 -1.82 17.80 -10.63
C ALA A 110 -1.40 19.07 -11.40
N ASN A 111 -0.10 19.38 -11.45
CA ASN A 111 0.41 20.58 -12.14
C ASN A 111 0.84 20.34 -13.61
N GLY A 112 0.90 19.07 -14.06
CA GLY A 112 1.21 18.71 -15.45
C GLY A 112 -0.02 18.50 -16.34
N GLY A 113 -1.21 18.40 -15.75
CA GLY A 113 -2.47 18.18 -16.47
C GLY A 113 -3.32 19.44 -16.48
N GLY A 114 -2.96 20.42 -17.32
CA GLY A 114 -3.86 21.50 -17.70
C GLY A 114 -5.08 20.95 -18.44
N CYS A 115 -6.05 20.41 -17.70
CA CYS A 115 -7.36 20.10 -18.25
C CYS A 115 -8.08 21.44 -18.38
N THR A 116 -7.87 22.14 -19.49
CA THR A 116 -8.69 23.29 -19.86
C THR A 116 -10.10 22.75 -20.10
N CYS A 117 -10.94 22.80 -19.06
CA CYS A 117 -12.38 22.75 -19.25
C CYS A 117 -12.78 24.03 -19.99
N SER A 118 -12.60 24.04 -21.31
CA SER A 118 -13.27 24.99 -22.17
C SER A 118 -14.75 24.71 -22.02
N ARG A 119 -15.42 25.61 -21.29
CA ARG A 119 -16.87 25.79 -21.29
C ARG A 119 -17.44 25.42 -22.66
N ALA A 120 -18.08 24.27 -22.75
CA ALA A 120 -19.08 24.05 -23.77
C ALA A 120 -20.24 25.01 -23.43
N ARG A 121 -20.69 25.72 -24.46
CA ARG A 121 -21.64 26.83 -24.43
C ARG A 121 -22.96 26.48 -23.74
#